data_AF-A0A1I1UP75-F1
#
_entry.id   AF-A0A1I1UP75-F1
#
_cell.length_a   1.000
_cell.length_b   1.000
_cell.length_c   1.000
_cell.angle_alpha   90.00
_cell.angle_beta   90.00
_cell.angle_gamma   90.00
#
_symmetry.space_group_name_H-M   'P 1'
#
loop_
_entity.id
_entity.type
_entity.pdbx_description
1 polymer ?
#
loop_
_entity_poly.entity_id
_entity_poly.type
_entity_poly.pdbx_seq_one_letter_code
_entity_poly.pdbx_strand_id
1 'polypeptide(L)'
;MPSAPRAPKLLIGEAVDAHTALLRDPTDWPEVDAIDTAGIQLIVSAMKAGIAPPDHVLEAPAVRDLWTSLGLGDTPSSSTR
;
A
#
# COMPACT_ATOMS: atom_id res chain seq x y z
N MET A 1 -16.26 -3.30 38.61
CA MET A 1 -15.72 -3.74 37.31
C MET A 1 -15.50 -2.49 36.47
N PRO A 2 -14.28 -2.21 35.97
CA PRO A 2 -14.06 -1.09 35.06
C PRO A 2 -14.66 -1.42 33.68
N SER A 3 -15.50 -0.53 33.17
CA SER A 3 -16.11 -0.64 31.83
C SER A 3 -15.02 -0.63 30.76
N ALA A 4 -15.08 -1.57 29.83
CA ALA A 4 -14.18 -1.63 28.68
C ALA A 4 -14.29 -0.32 27.86
N PRO A 5 -13.16 0.21 27.33
CA PRO A 5 -13.20 1.40 26.49
C PRO A 5 -14.07 1.13 25.25
N ARG A 6 -15.04 2.01 25.00
CA ARG A 6 -15.88 1.94 23.79
C ARG A 6 -14.96 2.09 22.58
N ALA A 7 -14.94 1.06 21.72
CA ALA A 7 -14.29 1.15 20.42
C ALA A 7 -14.84 2.37 19.66
N PRO A 8 -13.97 3.18 19.02
CA PRO A 8 -14.42 4.32 18.24
C PRO A 8 -15.37 3.83 17.14
N LYS A 9 -16.58 4.38 17.10
CA LYS A 9 -17.54 4.13 16.03
C LYS A 9 -17.35 5.22 14.99
N LEU A 10 -16.83 4.86 13.82
CA LEU A 10 -16.83 5.76 12.66
C LEU A 10 -18.28 6.08 12.28
N LEU A 11 -18.65 7.36 12.38
CA LEU A 11 -19.90 7.84 11.81
C LEU A 11 -19.75 7.94 10.29
N ILE A 12 -20.83 7.74 9.53
CA ILE A 12 -20.77 7.66 8.05
C ILE A 12 -20.18 8.95 7.44
N GLY A 13 -20.51 10.13 7.99
CA GLY A 13 -19.93 11.41 7.55
C GLY A 13 -18.41 11.47 7.81
N GLU A 14 -17.98 11.08 9.01
CA GLU A 14 -16.57 11.02 9.38
C GLU A 14 -15.79 10.01 8.53
N ALA A 15 -16.44 8.92 8.10
CA ALA A 15 -15.83 7.93 7.20
C ALA A 15 -15.59 8.49 5.79
N VAL A 16 -16.53 9.29 5.27
CA VAL A 16 -16.38 9.95 3.96
C VAL A 16 -15.30 11.04 4.02
N ASP A 17 -15.27 11.81 5.10
CA ASP A 17 -14.24 12.83 5.32
C ASP A 17 -12.86 12.20 5.51
N ALA A 18 -12.76 11.12 6.30
CA ALA A 18 -11.52 10.37 6.49
C ALA A 18 -11.04 9.72 5.17
N HIS A 19 -11.94 9.13 4.39
CA HIS A 19 -11.62 8.59 3.08
C HIS A 19 -11.12 9.69 2.12
N THR A 20 -11.78 10.84 2.11
CA THR A 20 -11.36 11.98 1.27
C THR A 20 -10.02 12.55 1.71
N ALA A 21 -9.75 12.61 3.02
CA ALA A 21 -8.46 13.00 3.55
C ALA A 21 -7.36 12.02 3.15
N LEU A 22 -7.60 10.71 3.29
CA LEU A 22 -6.66 9.65 2.89
C LEU A 22 -6.35 9.67 1.39
N LEU A 23 -7.32 9.97 0.54
CA LEU A 23 -7.08 10.11 -0.91
C LEU A 23 -6.33 11.38 -1.29
N ARG A 24 -6.37 12.42 -0.45
CA ARG A 24 -5.64 13.67 -0.66
C ARG A 24 -4.24 13.65 -0.06
N ASP A 25 -4.00 12.74 0.89
CA ASP A 25 -2.69 12.51 1.45
C ASP A 25 -1.79 11.93 0.36
N PRO A 26 -0.66 12.57 0.00
CA PRO A 26 0.28 11.99 -0.94
C PRO A 26 0.67 10.59 -0.47
N THR A 27 0.58 9.62 -1.38
CA THR A 27 1.01 8.25 -1.08
C THR A 27 2.52 8.24 -0.89
N ASP A 28 2.96 8.24 0.36
CA ASP A 28 4.37 8.06 0.73
C ASP A 28 4.75 6.60 0.51
N TRP A 29 5.40 6.35 -0.62
CA TRP A 29 5.93 5.04 -0.92
C TRP A 29 7.18 4.78 -0.06
N PRO A 30 7.37 3.54 0.43
CA PRO A 30 8.54 3.20 1.22
C PRO A 30 9.82 3.42 0.43
N GLU A 31 10.89 3.81 1.12
CA GLU A 31 12.23 3.83 0.54
C GLU A 31 12.60 2.43 0.06
N VAL A 32 13.08 2.34 -1.18
CA VAL A 32 13.23 1.06 -1.88
C VAL A 32 14.20 0.09 -1.19
N ASP A 33 15.21 0.63 -0.52
CA ASP A 33 16.21 -0.14 0.23
C ASP A 33 15.67 -0.70 1.56
N ALA A 34 14.52 -0.21 2.02
CA ALA A 34 13.85 -0.64 3.25
C ALA A 34 12.67 -1.59 2.99
N ILE A 35 12.40 -1.95 1.73
CA ILE A 35 11.26 -2.82 1.39
C ILE A 35 11.59 -4.27 1.74
N ASP A 36 10.82 -4.80 2.66
CA ASP A 36 10.80 -6.21 3.04
C ASP A 36 9.51 -6.89 2.54
N THR A 37 9.24 -8.10 3.04
CA THR A 37 8.03 -8.86 2.68
C THR A 37 6.73 -8.13 3.06
N ALA A 38 6.72 -7.38 4.16
CA ALA A 38 5.56 -6.61 4.58
C ALA A 38 5.37 -5.39 3.65
N GLY A 39 6.46 -4.75 3.25
CA GLY A 39 6.45 -3.70 2.23
C GLY A 39 5.88 -4.19 0.88
N ILE A 40 6.27 -5.37 0.42
CA ILE A 40 5.69 -5.98 -0.79
C ILE A 40 4.18 -6.20 -0.63
N GLN A 41 3.72 -6.68 0.54
CA GLN A 41 2.30 -6.89 0.77
C GLN A 41 1.51 -5.57 0.70
N LEU A 42 2.08 -4.45 1.17
CA LEU A 42 1.48 -3.13 1.05
C LEU A 42 1.42 -2.66 -0.42
N ILE A 43 2.49 -2.86 -1.19
CA ILE A 43 2.51 -2.54 -2.62
C ILE A 43 1.42 -3.32 -3.38
N VAL A 44 1.31 -4.63 -3.14
CA VAL A 44 0.26 -5.47 -3.74
C VAL A 44 -1.14 -4.99 -3.31
N SER A 45 -1.31 -4.59 -2.05
CA SER A 45 -2.60 -4.09 -1.55
C SER A 45 -2.99 -2.77 -2.20
N ALA A 46 -2.04 -1.85 -2.38
CA ALA A 46 -2.24 -0.60 -3.07
C ALA A 46 -2.63 -0.82 -4.54
N MET A 47 -1.93 -1.73 -5.25
CA MET A 47 -2.28 -2.10 -6.62
C MET A 47 -3.69 -2.69 -6.73
N LYS A 48 -4.07 -3.58 -5.79
CA LYS A 48 -5.44 -4.13 -5.72
C LYS A 48 -6.50 -3.06 -5.46
N ALA A 49 -6.14 -1.97 -4.80
CA ALA A 49 -7.01 -0.81 -4.58
C ALA A 49 -7.01 0.16 -5.78
N GLY A 50 -6.29 -0.13 -6.87
CA GLY A 50 -6.19 0.72 -8.05
C GLY A 50 -5.18 1.86 -7.93
N ILE A 51 -4.33 1.84 -6.90
CA ILE A 51 -3.26 2.82 -6.70
C ILE A 51 -1.99 2.28 -7.36
N ALA A 52 -1.47 3.01 -8.35
CA ALA A 52 -0.27 2.63 -9.07
C ALA A 52 1.00 3.03 -8.28
N PRO A 53 1.89 2.09 -7.97
CA PRO A 53 3.21 2.41 -7.44
C PRO A 53 4.06 3.16 -8.47
N PRO A 54 4.97 4.06 -8.04
CA PRO A 54 5.93 4.69 -8.92
C PRO A 54 6.86 3.67 -9.57
N ASP A 55 7.30 3.95 -10.80
CA ASP A 55 8.19 3.06 -11.56
C ASP A 55 9.48 2.75 -10.78
N HIS A 56 10.08 3.76 -10.13
CA HIS A 56 11.30 3.57 -9.36
C HIS A 56 11.15 2.60 -8.18
N VAL A 57 9.93 2.42 -7.65
CA VAL A 57 9.63 1.43 -6.61
C VAL A 57 9.52 0.04 -7.21
N LEU A 58 8.83 -0.11 -8.34
CA LEU A 58 8.65 -1.41 -9.01
C LEU A 58 9.94 -1.94 -9.64
N GLU A 59 10.77 -1.03 -10.15
CA GLU A 59 12.03 -1.36 -10.82
C GLU A 59 13.19 -1.59 -9.85
N ALA A 60 13.03 -1.24 -8.57
CA ALA A 60 14.06 -1.42 -7.56
C ALA A 60 14.50 -2.89 -7.45
N PRO A 61 15.81 -3.20 -7.49
CA PRO A 61 16.31 -4.57 -7.45
C PRO A 61 15.77 -5.38 -6.27
N ALA A 62 15.78 -4.79 -5.06
CA ALA A 62 15.26 -5.44 -3.85
C ALA A 62 13.79 -5.85 -3.98
N VAL A 63 12.97 -4.99 -4.59
CA VAL A 63 11.55 -5.25 -4.84
C VAL A 63 11.38 -6.38 -5.84
N ARG A 64 12.11 -6.35 -6.95
CA ARG A 64 12.06 -7.38 -7.99
C ARG A 64 12.48 -8.76 -7.47
N ASP A 65 13.55 -8.80 -6.69
CA ASP A 65 14.08 -10.02 -6.09
C ASP A 65 13.08 -10.62 -5.10
N LEU A 66 12.54 -9.79 -4.20
CA LEU A 66 11.51 -10.22 -3.26
C LEU A 66 10.23 -10.68 -3.98
N TRP A 67 9.76 -9.93 -4.97
CA TRP A 67 8.57 -10.27 -5.76
C TRP A 67 8.70 -11.65 -6.42
N THR A 68 9.86 -11.90 -7.02
CA THR A 68 10.19 -13.18 -7.66
C THR A 68 10.27 -14.30 -6.62
N SER A 69 10.92 -14.04 -5.47
CA SER A 69 11.06 -15.04 -4.40
C SER A 69 9.71 -15.47 -3.80
N LEU A 70 8.72 -14.57 -3.80
CA LEU A 70 7.37 -14.82 -3.33
C LEU A 70 6.47 -15.48 -4.39
N GLY A 71 6.97 -15.69 -5.61
CA GLY A 71 6.22 -16.32 -6.69
C GLY A 71 5.02 -15.49 -7.16
N LEU A 72 5.09 -14.16 -7.06
CA LEU A 72 4.01 -13.24 -7.44
C LEU A 72 3.85 -13.06 -8.97
N GLY A 73 4.57 -13.85 -9.77
CA GLY A 73 4.55 -13.82 -11.24
C GLY A 73 5.55 -12.82 -11.82
N ASP A 74 5.28 -12.35 -13.04
CA ASP A 74 6.09 -11.31 -13.68
C ASP A 74 6.00 -10.03 -12.83
N THR A 75 7.15 -9.38 -12.57
CA THR A 75 7.17 -8.06 -11.93
C THR A 75 6.30 -7.12 -12.77
N PRO A 76 5.38 -6.35 -12.15
CA PRO A 76 4.50 -5.46 -12.89
C PRO A 76 5.36 -4.46 -13.66
N SER A 77 5.48 -4.69 -14.97
CA SER A 77 6.10 -3.75 -15.88
C SER A 77 5.13 -2.58 -16.02
N SER A 78 5.66 -1.36 -15.91
CA SER A 78 4.98 -0.13 -16.29
C SER A 78 4.74 -0.16 -17.80
N SER A 79 3.77 -0.96 -18.28
CA SER A 79 3.33 -0.88 -19.66
C SER A 79 2.60 0.43 -19.84
N THR A 80 3.33 1.40 -20.36
CA THR A 80 2.83 2.60 -21.02
C THR A 80 1.73 2.18 -21.99
N ARG A 81 0.51 2.64 -21.73
CA ARG A 81 -0.59 2.58 -22.70
C ARG A 81 -0.37 3.65 -23.77
#